data_AF-A0A7H0VD54-F1
#
_entry.id   AF-A0A7H0VD54-F1
#
_cell.length_a   1.000
_cell.length_b   1.000
_cell.length_c   1.000
_cell.angle_alpha   90.00
_cell.angle_beta   90.00
_cell.angle_gamma   90.00
#
_symmetry.space_group_name_H-M   'P 1'
#
loop_
_entity.id
_entity.type
_entity.pdbx_description
1 polymer ?
#
loop_
_entity_poly.entity_id
_entity_poly.type
_entity_poly.pdbx_seq_one_letter_code
_entity_poly.pdbx_strand_id
1 'polypeptide(L)'
;MRLHENRKLFEQSIRFTAQYRGIKDIYIEKDYWVTLALKAIFNSDASKYAVFKGGTALSKCYGIIDRFSEDIDIVVLNEDGDSGNKLKNKLKSISLAIEPVLPEISLEGVTNKLGMIRKTAHSYSKQFKGNYGQIRDVLILESSWLGCHEPYTSKELSSYIYNMMMSMGQQDLAKEYDLLPFQVRVLSVTRTFCEKLMSLVRFSHSKQAIEDLKLKIRHIYDLHQLLNLDEVAEFFDSSAFEEMLHKVGYDDVHGYKNGNEWLALHPIEAILFQDLENTWKHLKGVYFSSFSEMVYGTLASEEDILQTLYRIKERLKTIDWTIKPTNKS
;
A
#
# COMPACT_ATOMS: atom_id res chain seq x y z
N MET A 1 -16.98 7.79 12.08
CA MET A 1 -17.88 7.63 10.90
C MET A 1 -18.98 6.67 11.28
N ARG A 2 -20.24 7.02 11.02
CA ARG A 2 -21.41 6.24 11.46
C ARG A 2 -22.46 6.01 10.37
N LEU A 3 -22.16 6.34 9.11
CA LEU A 3 -23.11 6.21 8.00
C LEU A 3 -23.69 4.79 7.88
N HIS A 4 -22.85 3.78 8.08
CA HIS A 4 -23.24 2.36 8.08
C HIS A 4 -24.35 1.99 9.08
N GLU A 5 -24.59 2.78 10.13
CA GLU A 5 -25.68 2.57 11.10
C GLU A 5 -27.06 2.85 10.47
N ASN A 6 -27.12 3.75 9.47
CA ASN A 6 -28.31 3.98 8.66
C ASN A 6 -28.21 3.17 7.36
N ARG A 7 -28.67 1.90 7.41
CA ARG A 7 -28.55 0.96 6.29
C ARG A 7 -29.04 1.52 4.95
N LYS A 8 -30.21 2.13 4.92
CA LYS A 8 -30.80 2.66 3.67
C LYS A 8 -29.96 3.80 3.10
N LEU A 9 -29.58 4.76 3.94
CA LEU A 9 -28.77 5.89 3.51
C LEU A 9 -27.37 5.44 3.08
N PHE A 10 -26.77 4.48 3.78
CA PHE A 10 -25.47 3.90 3.43
C PHE A 10 -25.51 3.23 2.06
N GLU A 11 -26.50 2.38 1.81
CA GLU A 11 -26.69 1.71 0.52
C GLU A 11 -26.85 2.73 -0.62
N GLN A 12 -27.70 3.74 -0.42
CA GLN A 12 -27.92 4.81 -1.40
C GLN A 12 -26.66 5.63 -1.65
N SER A 13 -25.93 5.98 -0.59
CA SER A 13 -24.67 6.73 -0.68
C SER A 13 -23.61 5.94 -1.45
N ILE A 14 -23.53 4.62 -1.23
CA ILE A 14 -22.63 3.73 -1.97
C ILE A 14 -22.95 3.74 -3.46
N ARG A 15 -24.20 3.41 -3.84
CA ARG A 15 -24.61 3.34 -5.25
C ARG A 15 -24.42 4.66 -5.97
N PHE A 16 -24.78 5.77 -5.32
CA PHE A 16 -24.65 7.08 -5.91
C PHE A 16 -23.17 7.48 -6.09
N THR A 17 -22.32 7.20 -5.09
CA THR A 17 -20.87 7.44 -5.19
C THR A 17 -20.23 6.57 -6.28
N ALA A 18 -20.64 5.30 -6.37
CA ALA A 18 -20.19 4.35 -7.39
C ALA A 18 -20.53 4.86 -8.79
N GLN A 19 -21.77 5.28 -9.01
CA GLN A 19 -22.20 5.88 -10.27
C GLN A 19 -21.45 7.18 -10.58
N TYR A 20 -21.33 8.08 -9.60
CA TYR A 20 -20.63 9.36 -9.74
C TYR A 20 -19.16 9.19 -10.16
N ARG A 21 -18.48 8.17 -9.62
CA ARG A 21 -17.06 7.90 -9.90
C ARG A 21 -16.82 6.89 -11.02
N GLY A 22 -17.85 6.21 -11.51
CA GLY A 22 -17.71 5.11 -12.47
C GLY A 22 -16.99 3.88 -11.89
N ILE A 23 -17.12 3.61 -10.58
CA ILE A 23 -16.46 2.48 -9.91
C ILE A 23 -17.47 1.54 -9.26
N LYS A 24 -17.11 0.27 -9.05
CA LYS A 24 -18.03 -0.76 -8.52
C LYS A 24 -18.49 -0.43 -7.10
N ASP A 25 -19.77 -0.70 -6.80
CA ASP A 25 -20.36 -0.52 -5.45
C ASP A 25 -19.51 -1.15 -4.34
N ILE A 26 -19.02 -2.37 -4.58
CA ILE A 26 -18.17 -3.13 -3.64
C ILE A 26 -16.85 -2.40 -3.32
N TYR A 27 -16.33 -1.55 -4.23
CA TYR A 27 -15.10 -0.78 -4.00
C TYR A 27 -15.38 0.45 -3.15
N ILE A 28 -16.53 1.10 -3.36
CA ILE A 28 -16.99 2.19 -2.50
C ILE A 28 -17.27 1.70 -1.09
N GLU A 29 -17.95 0.56 -0.95
CA GLU A 29 -18.22 -0.04 0.36
C GLU A 29 -16.91 -0.33 1.10
N LYS A 30 -15.95 -0.98 0.45
CA LYS A 30 -14.64 -1.23 1.05
C LYS A 30 -13.87 0.05 1.37
N ASP A 31 -13.89 1.05 0.50
CA ASP A 31 -13.26 2.35 0.76
C ASP A 31 -13.79 2.98 2.06
N TYR A 32 -15.10 2.91 2.28
CA TYR A 32 -15.72 3.38 3.51
C TYR A 32 -15.17 2.64 4.75
N TRP A 33 -15.11 1.31 4.71
CA TRP A 33 -14.63 0.52 5.84
C TRP A 33 -13.13 0.69 6.09
N VAL A 34 -12.32 0.81 5.03
CA VAL A 34 -10.90 1.18 5.13
C VAL A 34 -10.75 2.55 5.80
N THR A 35 -11.55 3.53 5.39
CA THR A 35 -11.52 4.88 5.95
C THR A 35 -11.94 4.88 7.43
N LEU A 36 -12.97 4.09 7.79
CA LEU A 36 -13.39 3.93 9.19
C LEU A 36 -12.28 3.31 10.06
N ALA A 37 -11.60 2.28 9.57
CA ALA A 37 -10.47 1.66 10.25
C ALA A 37 -9.32 2.66 10.47
N LEU A 38 -8.94 3.41 9.43
CA LEU A 38 -7.92 4.44 9.52
C LEU A 38 -8.33 5.55 10.51
N LYS A 39 -9.60 5.98 10.50
CA LYS A 39 -10.10 6.97 11.46
C LYS A 39 -9.99 6.46 12.89
N ALA A 40 -10.32 5.19 13.13
CA ALA A 40 -10.20 4.58 14.45
C ALA A 40 -8.74 4.49 14.91
N ILE A 41 -7.81 4.13 14.02
CA ILE A 41 -6.36 4.12 14.32
C ILE A 41 -5.85 5.52 14.66
N PHE A 42 -6.09 6.49 13.78
CA PHE A 42 -5.53 7.83 13.90
C PHE A 42 -6.25 8.74 14.91
N ASN A 43 -7.42 8.35 15.41
CA ASN A 43 -8.07 8.98 16.58
C ASN A 43 -7.79 8.25 17.91
N SER A 44 -7.00 7.17 17.89
CA SER A 44 -6.57 6.47 19.10
C SER A 44 -5.18 6.93 19.55
N ASP A 45 -4.73 6.43 20.71
CA ASP A 45 -3.34 6.59 21.17
C ASP A 45 -2.30 6.02 20.19
N ALA A 46 -2.71 5.13 19.28
CA ALA A 46 -1.81 4.56 18.30
C ALA A 46 -1.36 5.57 17.23
N SER A 47 -2.11 6.66 17.04
CA SER A 47 -1.74 7.78 16.16
C SER A 47 -0.35 8.38 16.46
N LYS A 48 0.08 8.31 17.72
CA LYS A 48 1.39 8.81 18.17
C LYS A 48 2.55 8.16 17.41
N TYR A 49 2.41 6.90 17.04
CA TYR A 49 3.46 6.11 16.35
C TYR A 49 3.02 5.44 15.06
N ALA A 50 1.74 5.52 14.65
CA ALA A 50 1.28 4.99 13.37
C ALA A 50 1.79 5.83 12.20
N VAL A 51 2.34 5.19 11.17
CA VAL A 51 2.60 5.78 9.85
C VAL A 51 1.90 4.93 8.80
N PHE A 52 0.96 5.53 8.07
CA PHE A 52 0.25 4.88 6.99
C PHE A 52 1.13 4.76 5.74
N LYS A 53 1.11 3.60 5.08
CA LYS A 53 1.92 3.37 3.88
C LYS A 53 1.22 2.47 2.85
N GLY A 54 1.96 2.11 1.81
CA GLY A 54 1.52 1.14 0.80
C GLY A 54 0.60 1.72 -0.27
N GLY A 55 -0.07 0.84 -1.01
CA GLY A 55 -0.94 1.24 -2.14
C GLY A 55 -2.13 2.09 -1.70
N THR A 56 -2.72 1.77 -0.55
CA THR A 56 -3.90 2.49 -0.05
C THR A 56 -3.54 3.89 0.43
N ALA A 57 -2.30 4.11 0.88
CA ALA A 57 -1.78 5.45 1.14
C ALA A 57 -1.63 6.26 -0.16
N LEU A 58 -1.07 5.66 -1.22
CA LEU A 58 -0.93 6.31 -2.52
C LEU A 58 -2.28 6.74 -3.11
N SER A 59 -3.32 5.90 -3.01
CA SER A 59 -4.64 6.26 -3.52
C SER A 59 -5.34 7.30 -2.64
N LYS A 60 -5.35 7.12 -1.32
CA LYS A 60 -6.19 7.95 -0.43
C LYS A 60 -5.55 9.27 0.02
N CYS A 61 -4.23 9.30 0.20
CA CYS A 61 -3.54 10.49 0.73
C CYS A 61 -2.93 11.36 -0.37
N TYR A 62 -2.62 10.75 -1.53
CA TYR A 62 -1.93 11.43 -2.62
C TYR A 62 -2.71 11.44 -3.93
N GLY A 63 -3.70 10.56 -4.12
CA GLY A 63 -4.51 10.52 -5.34
C GLY A 63 -3.73 10.12 -6.60
N ILE A 64 -2.66 9.33 -6.45
CA ILE A 64 -1.70 9.06 -7.53
C ILE A 64 -2.07 7.82 -8.36
N ILE A 65 -2.71 6.83 -7.72
CA ILE A 65 -3.03 5.55 -8.34
C ILE A 65 -4.54 5.39 -8.52
N ASP A 66 -4.96 5.04 -9.74
CA ASP A 66 -6.36 4.83 -10.09
C ASP A 66 -6.72 3.35 -10.19
N ARG A 67 -6.22 2.59 -9.21
CA ARG A 67 -6.60 1.20 -9.02
C ARG A 67 -7.13 0.98 -7.62
N PHE A 68 -7.90 -0.08 -7.47
CA PHE A 68 -8.40 -0.46 -6.17
C PHE A 68 -7.28 -0.97 -5.26
N SER A 69 -7.34 -0.57 -3.99
CA SER A 69 -6.42 -0.98 -2.93
C SER A 69 -7.19 -1.11 -1.63
N GLU A 70 -7.16 -2.30 -1.05
CA GLU A 70 -8.05 -2.68 0.05
C GLU A 70 -7.35 -2.98 1.38
N ASP A 71 -6.03 -3.19 1.32
CA ASP A 71 -5.23 -3.55 2.48
C ASP A 71 -4.76 -2.28 3.21
N ILE A 72 -4.71 -2.32 4.54
CA ILE A 72 -4.20 -1.21 5.37
C ILE A 72 -2.81 -1.58 5.85
N ASP A 73 -1.79 -0.88 5.34
CA ASP A 73 -0.40 -1.08 5.74
C ASP A 73 0.05 0.04 6.68
N ILE A 74 0.44 -0.31 7.90
CA ILE A 74 0.98 0.62 8.90
C ILE A 74 2.43 0.21 9.22
N VAL A 75 3.35 1.17 9.22
CA VAL A 75 4.63 1.02 9.91
C VAL A 75 4.57 1.82 11.21
N VAL A 76 5.09 1.27 12.30
CA VAL A 76 5.18 1.99 13.58
C VAL A 76 6.52 2.66 13.74
N LEU A 77 6.53 3.88 14.31
CA LEU A 77 7.76 4.57 14.69
C LEU A 77 8.56 3.69 15.65
N ASN A 78 9.82 3.48 15.31
CA ASN A 78 10.81 2.76 16.11
C ASN A 78 11.84 3.76 16.59
N GLU A 79 11.66 4.28 17.79
CA GLU A 79 12.50 5.32 18.38
C GLU A 79 13.70 4.69 19.10
N ASP A 80 14.81 5.42 19.21
CA ASP A 80 15.97 4.98 19.96
C ASP A 80 15.59 4.61 21.41
N GLY A 81 15.88 3.36 21.79
CA GLY A 81 15.52 2.81 23.10
C GLY A 81 14.19 2.05 23.15
N ASP A 82 13.46 1.94 22.05
CA ASP A 82 12.30 1.05 21.99
C ASP A 82 12.72 -0.43 22.12
N SER A 83 12.30 -1.06 23.22
CA SER A 83 12.48 -2.50 23.37
C SER A 83 11.56 -3.27 22.42
N GLY A 84 11.94 -4.51 22.07
CA GLY A 84 11.09 -5.40 21.26
C GLY A 84 9.69 -5.61 21.87
N ASN A 85 9.55 -5.56 23.20
CA ASN A 85 8.24 -5.63 23.86
C ASN A 85 7.43 -4.34 23.66
N LYS A 86 8.07 -3.17 23.70
CA LYS A 86 7.41 -1.88 23.42
C LYS A 86 6.90 -1.85 21.98
N LEU A 87 7.69 -2.31 21.01
CA LEU A 87 7.29 -2.40 19.60
C LEU A 87 6.13 -3.39 19.38
N LYS A 88 6.16 -4.56 20.04
CA LYS A 88 5.02 -5.50 20.01
C LYS A 88 3.74 -4.88 20.57
N ASN A 89 3.85 -4.09 21.64
CA ASN A 89 2.71 -3.38 22.21
C ASN A 89 2.18 -2.30 21.25
N LYS A 90 3.08 -1.57 20.55
CA LYS A 90 2.70 -0.63 19.47
C LYS A 90 1.96 -1.34 18.32
N LEU A 91 2.37 -2.54 17.91
CA LEU A 91 1.60 -3.28 16.89
C LEU A 91 0.24 -3.74 17.42
N LYS A 92 0.20 -4.21 18.68
CA LYS A 92 -1.04 -4.70 19.28
C LYS A 92 -2.09 -3.59 19.39
N SER A 93 -1.69 -2.38 19.81
CA SER A 93 -2.59 -1.23 19.94
C SER A 93 -3.20 -0.80 18.60
N ILE A 94 -2.48 -0.93 17.49
CA ILE A 94 -3.01 -0.66 16.14
C ILE A 94 -4.20 -1.58 15.83
N SER A 95 -4.08 -2.90 16.10
CA SER A 95 -5.21 -3.82 15.94
C SER A 95 -6.35 -3.55 16.93
N LEU A 96 -6.04 -3.26 18.19
CA LEU A 96 -7.05 -2.97 19.22
C LEU A 96 -7.85 -1.71 18.92
N ALA A 97 -7.25 -0.72 18.25
CA ALA A 97 -7.92 0.52 17.89
C ALA A 97 -9.11 0.30 16.95
N ILE A 98 -9.07 -0.72 16.08
CA ILE A 98 -10.14 -0.98 15.12
C ILE A 98 -11.13 -2.06 15.57
N GLU A 99 -10.76 -2.89 16.54
CA GLU A 99 -11.57 -4.03 17.02
C GLU A 99 -13.01 -3.67 17.41
N PRO A 100 -13.31 -2.52 18.06
CA PRO A 100 -14.68 -2.15 18.42
C PRO A 100 -15.61 -1.92 17.22
N VAL A 101 -15.06 -1.51 16.07
CA VAL A 101 -15.83 -1.20 14.85
C VAL A 101 -15.71 -2.27 13.78
N LEU A 102 -14.61 -3.02 13.80
CA LEU A 102 -14.23 -4.02 12.81
C LEU A 102 -13.63 -5.23 13.54
N PRO A 103 -14.46 -6.16 14.04
CA PRO A 103 -13.97 -7.28 14.83
C PRO A 103 -13.05 -8.18 14.01
N GLU A 104 -11.97 -8.62 14.66
CA GLU A 104 -11.01 -9.53 14.07
C GLU A 104 -11.64 -10.91 13.83
N ILE A 105 -11.30 -11.54 12.71
CA ILE A 105 -11.63 -12.92 12.39
C ILE A 105 -10.35 -13.70 12.08
N SER A 106 -10.34 -14.99 12.43
CA SER A 106 -9.24 -15.88 12.09
C SER A 106 -9.38 -16.33 10.62
N LEU A 107 -8.34 -16.10 9.83
CA LEU A 107 -8.22 -16.61 8.47
C LEU A 107 -6.89 -17.35 8.33
N GLU A 108 -6.98 -18.63 8.01
CA GLU A 108 -5.82 -19.50 7.77
C GLU A 108 -4.96 -18.95 6.61
N GLY A 109 -3.63 -18.98 6.78
CA GLY A 109 -2.68 -18.45 5.81
C GLY A 109 -2.63 -16.92 5.68
N VAL A 110 -3.53 -16.18 6.35
CA VAL A 110 -3.58 -14.71 6.31
C VAL A 110 -3.23 -14.11 7.67
N THR A 111 -3.88 -14.58 8.74
CA THR A 111 -3.66 -14.04 10.07
C THR A 111 -2.32 -14.51 10.64
N ASN A 112 -1.45 -13.55 10.99
CA ASN A 112 -0.14 -13.82 11.55
C ASN A 112 0.25 -12.69 12.52
N LYS A 113 0.51 -13.04 13.79
CA LYS A 113 0.80 -12.08 14.87
C LYS A 113 2.20 -12.27 15.46
N LEU A 114 3.12 -12.87 14.71
CA LEU A 114 4.43 -13.28 15.19
C LEU A 114 5.56 -12.35 14.70
N GLY A 115 6.58 -12.21 15.54
CA GLY A 115 7.79 -11.48 15.19
C GLY A 115 7.57 -9.98 15.07
N MET A 116 8.02 -9.39 13.96
CA MET A 116 8.04 -7.95 13.68
C MET A 116 6.85 -7.49 12.82
N ILE A 117 5.95 -8.42 12.48
CA ILE A 117 4.78 -8.21 11.64
C ILE A 117 3.54 -8.66 12.41
N ARG A 118 2.47 -7.90 12.29
CA ARG A 118 1.14 -8.24 12.78
C ARG A 118 0.13 -8.00 11.68
N LYS A 119 -0.34 -9.10 11.08
CA LYS A 119 -1.34 -9.17 10.03
C LYS A 119 -2.63 -9.76 10.58
N THR A 120 -3.70 -8.99 10.53
CA THR A 120 -5.02 -9.36 11.04
C THR A 120 -6.09 -9.21 9.96
N ALA A 121 -7.12 -10.04 10.01
CA ALA A 121 -8.26 -9.98 9.11
C ALA A 121 -9.49 -9.53 9.89
N HIS A 122 -10.30 -8.66 9.30
CA HIS A 122 -11.43 -8.04 9.96
C HIS A 122 -12.68 -8.13 9.10
N SER A 123 -13.77 -8.53 9.74
CA SER A 123 -15.09 -8.61 9.12
C SER A 123 -15.84 -7.27 9.23
N TYR A 124 -16.73 -7.03 8.29
CA TYR A 124 -17.60 -5.85 8.28
C TYR A 124 -18.99 -6.22 7.74
N SER A 125 -20.00 -5.42 8.09
CA SER A 125 -21.39 -5.67 7.71
C SER A 125 -21.65 -5.34 6.23
N LYS A 126 -21.44 -6.33 5.37
CA LYS A 126 -21.64 -6.21 3.91
C LYS A 126 -23.08 -5.95 3.54
N GLN A 127 -23.30 -5.00 2.64
CA GLN A 127 -24.60 -4.74 2.04
C GLN A 127 -24.66 -5.15 0.57
N PHE A 128 -23.52 -5.15 -0.13
CA PHE A 128 -23.44 -5.53 -1.53
C PHE A 128 -22.82 -6.92 -1.68
N LYS A 129 -23.39 -7.73 -2.58
CA LYS A 129 -22.83 -9.00 -3.02
C LYS A 129 -22.40 -8.84 -4.47
N GLY A 130 -21.16 -9.17 -4.79
CA GLY A 130 -20.62 -9.09 -6.15
C GLY A 130 -19.44 -10.03 -6.35
N ASN A 131 -18.99 -10.16 -7.60
CA ASN A 131 -17.74 -10.86 -7.88
C ASN A 131 -16.58 -9.98 -7.39
N TYR A 132 -15.97 -10.38 -6.28
CA TYR A 132 -14.81 -9.68 -5.73
C TYR A 132 -13.54 -9.94 -6.56
N GLY A 133 -13.52 -10.91 -7.49
CA GLY A 133 -12.33 -11.24 -8.28
C GLY A 133 -11.15 -11.59 -7.36
N GLN A 134 -10.05 -10.83 -7.46
CA GLN A 134 -8.90 -10.96 -6.55
C GLN A 134 -9.07 -10.31 -5.17
N ILE A 135 -10.18 -9.60 -4.94
CA ILE A 135 -10.37 -8.81 -3.72
C ILE A 135 -10.89 -9.71 -2.61
N ARG A 136 -10.26 -9.63 -1.45
CA ARG A 136 -10.75 -10.36 -0.28
C ARG A 136 -12.05 -9.75 0.20
N ASP A 137 -12.97 -10.60 0.66
CA ASP A 137 -14.23 -10.17 1.25
C ASP A 137 -14.06 -9.71 2.72
N VAL A 138 -12.82 -9.58 3.18
CA VAL A 138 -12.42 -9.07 4.50
C VAL A 138 -11.47 -7.88 4.35
N LEU A 139 -11.33 -7.09 5.41
CA LEU A 139 -10.27 -6.08 5.50
C LEU A 139 -9.02 -6.70 6.10
N ILE A 140 -7.87 -6.45 5.49
CA ILE A 140 -6.58 -6.87 6.04
C ILE A 140 -5.88 -5.64 6.59
N LEU A 141 -5.49 -5.73 7.85
CA LEU A 141 -4.62 -4.77 8.51
C LEU A 141 -3.26 -5.44 8.70
N GLU A 142 -2.24 -4.90 8.06
CA GLU A 142 -0.85 -5.27 8.28
C GLU A 142 -0.15 -4.13 8.99
N SER A 143 0.44 -4.42 10.14
CA SER A 143 1.28 -3.48 10.88
C SER A 143 2.64 -4.10 11.12
N SER A 144 3.71 -3.31 10.98
CA SER A 144 5.06 -3.79 11.22
C SER A 144 5.96 -2.69 11.77
N TRP A 145 7.13 -3.07 12.28
CA TRP A 145 8.25 -2.14 12.49
C TRP A 145 9.45 -2.50 11.60
N LEU A 146 9.17 -3.20 10.49
CA LEU A 146 10.14 -3.50 9.44
C LEU A 146 10.21 -2.32 8.47
N GLY A 147 11.42 -1.88 8.13
CA GLY A 147 11.61 -0.68 7.32
C GLY A 147 11.77 0.58 8.16
N CYS A 148 12.45 1.60 7.62
CA CYS A 148 12.43 2.93 8.20
C CYS A 148 11.04 3.55 8.03
N HIS A 149 10.56 4.17 9.09
CA HIS A 149 9.28 4.87 9.13
C HIS A 149 9.35 6.27 8.51
N GLU A 150 10.53 6.70 8.01
CA GLU A 150 10.81 8.03 7.50
C GLU A 150 11.34 8.04 6.05
N PRO A 151 11.10 9.13 5.30
CA PRO A 151 10.36 10.32 5.70
C PRO A 151 8.84 10.13 5.58
N TYR A 152 8.11 10.77 6.49
CA TYR A 152 6.66 10.83 6.51
C TYR A 152 6.18 12.28 6.57
N THR A 153 4.93 12.52 6.17
CA THR A 153 4.27 13.82 6.25
C THR A 153 2.87 13.66 6.84
N SER A 154 2.18 14.77 7.10
CA SER A 154 0.77 14.77 7.49
C SER A 154 -0.09 15.06 6.27
N LYS A 155 -1.12 14.25 6.04
CA LYS A 155 -2.12 14.44 4.98
C LYS A 155 -3.51 14.35 5.56
N GLU A 156 -4.43 15.08 4.95
CA GLU A 156 -5.85 14.95 5.22
C GLU A 156 -6.41 13.76 4.44
N LEU A 157 -7.24 12.93 5.07
CA LEU A 157 -7.83 11.74 4.46
C LEU A 157 -9.35 11.74 4.62
N SER A 158 -10.05 11.43 3.52
CA SER A 158 -11.50 11.30 3.47
C SER A 158 -11.96 10.05 2.70
N SER A 159 -13.24 9.68 2.85
CA SER A 159 -13.85 8.60 2.05
C SER A 159 -14.35 9.12 0.70
N TYR A 160 -14.53 8.23 -0.26
CA TYR A 160 -15.18 8.59 -1.54
C TYR A 160 -16.61 9.07 -1.34
N ILE A 161 -17.32 8.51 -0.35
CA ILE A 161 -18.67 8.96 -0.01
C ILE A 161 -18.65 10.41 0.48
N TYR A 162 -17.67 10.78 1.33
CA TYR A 162 -17.51 12.17 1.75
C TYR A 162 -17.26 13.09 0.55
N ASN A 163 -16.31 12.74 -0.32
CA ASN A 163 -15.98 13.56 -1.49
C ASN A 163 -17.20 13.76 -2.41
N MET A 164 -17.98 12.70 -2.62
CA MET A 164 -19.24 12.78 -3.35
C MET A 164 -20.24 13.71 -2.65
N MET A 165 -20.49 13.53 -1.35
CA MET A 165 -21.44 14.37 -0.60
C MET A 165 -21.07 15.85 -0.70
N MET A 166 -19.77 16.18 -0.61
CA MET A 166 -19.29 17.54 -0.78
C MET A 166 -19.57 18.09 -2.19
N SER A 167 -19.32 17.29 -3.23
CA SER A 167 -19.61 17.68 -4.63
C SER A 167 -21.10 17.91 -4.90
N MET A 168 -21.98 17.29 -4.11
CA MET A 168 -23.44 17.40 -4.22
C MET A 168 -24.06 18.40 -3.23
N GLY A 169 -23.23 19.16 -2.49
CA GLY A 169 -23.72 20.13 -1.50
C GLY A 169 -24.34 19.49 -0.23
N GLN A 170 -24.06 18.21 0.04
CA GLN A 170 -24.59 17.44 1.17
C GLN A 170 -23.69 17.52 2.42
N GLN A 171 -23.18 18.70 2.73
CA GLN A 171 -22.21 18.92 3.81
C GLN A 171 -22.79 18.58 5.19
N ASP A 172 -24.07 18.85 5.42
CA ASP A 172 -24.71 18.60 6.70
C ASP A 172 -24.86 17.10 6.98
N LEU A 173 -25.17 16.30 5.96
CA LEU A 173 -25.15 14.83 6.06
C LEU A 173 -23.75 14.31 6.38
N ALA A 174 -22.73 14.86 5.73
CA ALA A 174 -21.34 14.48 6.00
C ALA A 174 -20.95 14.76 7.47
N LYS A 175 -21.41 15.88 8.05
CA LYS A 175 -21.20 16.20 9.47
C LYS A 175 -21.99 15.28 10.39
N GLU A 176 -23.28 15.08 10.12
CA GLU A 176 -24.18 14.24 10.93
C GLU A 176 -23.62 12.82 11.13
N TYR A 177 -23.15 12.21 10.04
CA TYR A 177 -22.62 10.84 10.05
C TYR A 177 -21.11 10.76 10.31
N ASP A 178 -20.47 11.84 10.77
CA ASP A 178 -19.06 11.91 11.15
C ASP A 178 -18.12 11.44 10.01
N LEU A 179 -18.37 11.95 8.80
CA LEU A 179 -17.61 11.65 7.58
C LEU A 179 -16.55 12.71 7.26
N LEU A 180 -16.45 13.75 8.09
CA LEU A 180 -15.44 14.79 7.91
C LEU A 180 -14.02 14.19 7.86
N PRO A 181 -13.12 14.80 7.07
CA PRO A 181 -11.75 14.34 6.95
C PRO A 181 -11.00 14.37 8.28
N PHE A 182 -9.91 13.61 8.35
CA PHE A 182 -9.03 13.58 9.52
C PHE A 182 -7.57 13.49 9.08
N GLN A 183 -6.68 13.94 9.95
CA GLN A 183 -5.25 13.92 9.68
C GLN A 183 -4.68 12.53 9.89
N VAL A 184 -3.85 12.10 8.93
CA VAL A 184 -3.04 10.88 9.04
C VAL A 184 -1.57 11.24 8.87
N ARG A 185 -0.72 10.49 9.56
CA ARG A 185 0.71 10.46 9.26
C ARG A 185 0.93 9.44 8.15
N VAL A 186 1.54 9.83 7.05
CA VAL A 186 1.69 9.00 5.84
C VAL A 186 3.12 9.02 5.32
N LEU A 187 3.62 7.86 4.90
CA LEU A 187 4.96 7.70 4.33
C LEU A 187 5.07 8.47 3.01
N SER A 188 6.23 9.07 2.77
CA SER A 188 6.50 9.82 1.54
C SER A 188 6.40 8.96 0.27
N VAL A 189 6.04 9.60 -0.84
CA VAL A 189 5.94 8.95 -2.16
C VAL A 189 7.29 8.47 -2.68
N THR A 190 8.36 9.22 -2.42
CA THR A 190 9.74 8.87 -2.81
C THR A 190 10.25 7.62 -2.10
N ARG A 191 10.00 7.51 -0.78
CA ARG A 191 10.27 6.27 -0.04
C ARG A 191 9.41 5.11 -0.55
N THR A 192 8.11 5.36 -0.76
CA THR A 192 7.18 4.33 -1.25
C THR A 192 7.59 3.80 -2.63
N PHE A 193 8.09 4.67 -3.50
CA PHE A 193 8.68 4.29 -4.79
C PHE A 193 9.83 3.29 -4.61
N CYS A 194 10.82 3.63 -3.78
CA CYS A 194 11.95 2.75 -3.52
C CYS A 194 11.54 1.43 -2.84
N GLU A 195 10.57 1.43 -1.91
CA GLU A 195 10.06 0.18 -1.29
C GLU A 195 9.40 -0.75 -2.33
N LYS A 196 8.66 -0.19 -3.28
CA LYS A 196 8.04 -0.98 -4.36
C LYS A 196 9.08 -1.54 -5.33
N LEU A 197 10.07 -0.73 -5.69
CA LEU A 197 11.18 -1.15 -6.53
C LEU A 197 11.98 -2.28 -5.87
N MET A 198 12.40 -2.09 -4.61
CA MET A 198 13.14 -3.12 -3.86
C MET A 198 12.30 -4.38 -3.62
N SER A 199 10.99 -4.26 -3.46
CA SER A 199 10.11 -5.44 -3.46
C SER A 199 10.18 -6.20 -4.78
N LEU A 200 10.17 -5.54 -5.95
CA LEU A 200 10.31 -6.23 -7.24
C LEU A 200 11.69 -6.87 -7.42
N VAL A 201 12.76 -6.18 -6.99
CA VAL A 201 14.13 -6.72 -6.98
C VAL A 201 14.18 -8.00 -6.13
N ARG A 202 13.66 -7.96 -4.89
CA ARG A 202 13.61 -9.11 -3.99
C ARG A 202 12.94 -10.32 -4.64
N PHE A 203 11.73 -10.14 -5.17
CA PHE A 203 10.97 -11.26 -5.76
C PHE A 203 11.57 -11.75 -7.08
N SER A 204 12.39 -10.94 -7.75
CA SER A 204 13.15 -11.37 -8.92
C SER A 204 14.26 -12.38 -8.59
N HIS A 205 14.72 -12.45 -7.34
CA HIS A 205 15.73 -13.41 -6.89
C HIS A 205 15.13 -14.66 -6.23
N SER A 206 13.80 -14.82 -6.25
CA SER A 206 13.17 -16.00 -5.68
C SER A 206 13.32 -17.23 -6.60
N LYS A 207 13.12 -18.43 -6.04
CA LYS A 207 13.14 -19.68 -6.82
C LYS A 207 12.03 -19.76 -7.88
N GLN A 208 10.94 -19.01 -7.68
CA GLN A 208 9.77 -18.97 -8.56
C GLN A 208 9.50 -17.52 -8.98
N ALA A 209 10.56 -16.81 -9.39
CA ALA A 209 10.55 -15.38 -9.57
C ALA A 209 9.42 -14.86 -10.48
N ILE A 210 9.10 -15.56 -11.57
CA ILE A 210 8.00 -15.19 -12.47
C ILE A 210 6.64 -15.24 -11.74
N GLU A 211 6.35 -16.31 -10.99
CA GLU A 211 5.08 -16.43 -10.26
C GLU A 211 4.99 -15.42 -9.12
N ASP A 212 6.08 -15.18 -8.40
CA ASP A 212 6.13 -14.18 -7.34
C ASP A 212 5.99 -12.75 -7.87
N LEU A 213 6.59 -12.44 -9.02
CA LEU A 213 6.44 -11.15 -9.70
C LEU A 213 5.01 -10.92 -10.21
N LYS A 214 4.31 -11.98 -10.67
CA LYS A 214 2.88 -11.88 -11.00
C LYS A 214 2.04 -11.45 -9.79
N LEU A 215 2.37 -11.93 -8.58
CA LEU A 215 1.71 -11.49 -7.35
C LEU A 215 2.03 -10.02 -6.99
N LYS A 216 3.09 -9.45 -7.56
CA LYS A 216 3.52 -8.06 -7.39
C LYS A 216 3.24 -7.17 -8.59
N ILE A 217 2.40 -7.61 -9.54
CA ILE A 217 2.11 -6.87 -10.77
C ILE A 217 1.62 -5.44 -10.52
N ARG A 218 0.89 -5.21 -9.41
CA ARG A 218 0.42 -3.88 -8.98
C ARG A 218 1.57 -2.90 -8.74
N HIS A 219 2.75 -3.37 -8.32
CA HIS A 219 3.91 -2.51 -8.12
C HIS A 219 4.45 -1.95 -9.43
N ILE A 220 4.37 -2.69 -10.54
CA ILE A 220 4.80 -2.19 -11.86
C ILE A 220 3.92 -1.00 -12.28
N TYR A 221 2.59 -1.14 -12.15
CA TYR A 221 1.66 -0.03 -12.36
C TYR A 221 1.93 1.15 -11.42
N ASP A 222 2.09 0.89 -10.13
CA ASP A 222 2.31 1.96 -9.15
C ASP A 222 3.61 2.74 -9.43
N LEU A 223 4.69 2.07 -9.84
CA LEU A 223 5.95 2.73 -10.21
C LEU A 223 5.79 3.62 -11.44
N HIS A 224 5.00 3.18 -12.44
CA HIS A 224 4.65 4.02 -13.59
C HIS A 224 3.87 5.27 -13.17
N GLN A 225 2.81 5.10 -12.38
CA GLN A 225 2.01 6.22 -11.88
C GLN A 225 2.85 7.20 -11.04
N LEU A 226 3.75 6.68 -10.20
CA LEU A 226 4.64 7.49 -9.39
C LEU A 226 5.62 8.30 -10.26
N LEU A 227 6.23 7.71 -11.29
CA LEU A 227 7.17 8.42 -12.17
C LEU A 227 6.53 9.45 -13.10
N ASN A 228 5.20 9.43 -13.24
CA ASN A 228 4.45 10.46 -13.94
C ASN A 228 4.21 11.72 -13.07
N LEU A 229 4.65 11.73 -11.81
CA LEU A 229 4.65 12.92 -10.97
C LEU A 229 5.98 13.64 -11.07
N ASP A 230 5.93 14.95 -11.33
CA ASP A 230 7.13 15.78 -11.43
C ASP A 230 8.03 15.65 -10.19
N GLU A 231 7.45 15.71 -8.98
CA GLU A 231 8.22 15.60 -7.73
C GLU A 231 8.98 14.26 -7.60
N VAL A 232 8.42 13.16 -8.12
CA VAL A 232 9.04 11.84 -8.06
C VAL A 232 10.03 11.65 -9.22
N ALA A 233 9.72 12.17 -10.40
CA ALA A 233 10.63 12.16 -11.55
C ALA A 233 11.90 12.96 -11.25
N GLU A 234 11.78 14.17 -10.71
CA GLU A 234 12.90 15.00 -10.27
C GLU A 234 13.73 14.30 -9.18
N PHE A 235 13.07 13.72 -8.17
CA PHE A 235 13.73 12.91 -7.15
C PHE A 235 14.50 11.74 -7.78
N PHE A 236 13.88 11.01 -8.70
CA PHE A 236 14.42 9.82 -9.35
C PHE A 236 15.69 10.12 -10.18
N ASP A 237 15.69 11.26 -10.86
CA ASP A 237 16.82 11.71 -11.68
C ASP A 237 17.96 12.34 -10.84
N SER A 238 17.72 12.62 -9.55
CA SER A 238 18.71 13.19 -8.62
C SER A 238 19.54 12.15 -7.86
N SER A 239 20.58 12.59 -7.14
CA SER A 239 21.35 11.74 -6.23
C SER A 239 20.53 11.24 -5.02
N ALA A 240 19.47 11.96 -4.64
CA ALA A 240 18.62 11.59 -3.51
C ALA A 240 17.93 10.23 -3.72
N PHE A 241 17.67 9.83 -4.97
CA PHE A 241 17.16 8.50 -5.27
C PHE A 241 18.10 7.39 -4.83
N GLU A 242 19.39 7.53 -5.13
CA GLU A 242 20.40 6.54 -4.76
C GLU A 242 20.56 6.46 -3.24
N GLU A 243 20.58 7.59 -2.56
CA GLU A 243 20.61 7.65 -1.09
C GLU A 243 19.40 6.95 -0.47
N MET A 244 18.19 7.22 -0.99
CA MET A 244 16.97 6.60 -0.50
C MET A 244 16.90 5.09 -0.81
N LEU A 245 17.36 4.68 -1.99
CA LEU A 245 17.38 3.27 -2.37
C LEU A 245 18.33 2.47 -1.47
N HIS A 246 19.51 3.02 -1.17
CA HIS A 246 20.43 2.45 -0.19
C HIS A 246 19.81 2.40 1.19
N LYS A 247 19.16 3.48 1.65
CA LYS A 247 18.46 3.51 2.94
C LYS A 247 17.42 2.39 3.04
N VAL A 248 16.60 2.19 2.02
CA VAL A 248 15.61 1.10 1.96
C VAL A 248 16.30 -0.26 2.02
N GLY A 249 17.37 -0.46 1.24
CA GLY A 249 18.13 -1.70 1.26
C GLY A 249 18.74 -2.01 2.62
N TYR A 250 19.32 -1.01 3.31
CA TYR A 250 19.83 -1.19 4.66
C TYR A 250 18.71 -1.51 5.66
N ASP A 251 17.55 -0.88 5.53
CA ASP A 251 16.41 -1.21 6.39
C ASP A 251 15.93 -2.65 6.16
N ASP A 252 15.95 -3.14 4.91
CA ASP A 252 15.63 -4.53 4.58
C ASP A 252 16.66 -5.49 5.19
N VAL A 253 17.96 -5.15 5.21
CA VAL A 253 18.99 -5.95 5.93
C VAL A 253 18.64 -6.09 7.41
N HIS A 254 18.25 -4.99 8.07
CA HIS A 254 17.90 -5.00 9.49
C HIS A 254 16.56 -5.69 9.76
N GLY A 255 15.61 -5.55 8.83
CA GLY A 255 14.27 -6.09 8.94
C GLY A 255 14.23 -7.61 8.75
N TYR A 256 14.98 -8.15 7.79
CA TYR A 256 15.04 -9.57 7.53
C TYR A 256 16.20 -10.21 8.29
N LYS A 257 15.89 -11.02 9.31
CA LYS A 257 16.91 -11.77 10.06
C LYS A 257 17.65 -12.78 9.19
N ASN A 258 16.93 -13.42 8.26
CA ASN A 258 17.42 -14.43 7.31
C ASN A 258 16.80 -14.15 5.93
N GLY A 259 17.36 -14.68 4.84
CA GLY A 259 16.76 -14.53 3.50
C GLY A 259 16.98 -13.13 2.90
N ASN A 260 18.03 -12.44 3.35
CA ASN A 260 18.40 -11.09 2.91
C ASN A 260 19.62 -11.10 1.98
N GLU A 261 20.12 -12.28 1.62
CA GLU A 261 21.34 -12.47 0.82
C GLU A 261 21.22 -11.85 -0.58
N TRP A 262 19.99 -11.76 -1.11
CA TRP A 262 19.68 -11.09 -2.38
C TRP A 262 20.07 -9.61 -2.39
N LEU A 263 20.16 -8.95 -1.22
CA LEU A 263 20.60 -7.54 -1.12
C LEU A 263 22.08 -7.36 -1.44
N ALA A 264 22.88 -8.44 -1.43
CA ALA A 264 24.27 -8.40 -1.86
C ALA A 264 24.42 -8.31 -3.39
N LEU A 265 23.37 -8.68 -4.13
CA LEU A 265 23.33 -8.60 -5.59
C LEU A 265 22.93 -7.18 -5.99
N HIS A 266 23.54 -6.68 -7.06
CA HIS A 266 23.18 -5.38 -7.58
C HIS A 266 21.73 -5.43 -8.10
N PRO A 267 20.86 -4.42 -7.83
CA PRO A 267 19.45 -4.44 -8.26
C PRO A 267 19.23 -4.70 -9.76
N ILE A 268 20.21 -4.37 -10.61
CA ILE A 268 20.20 -4.66 -12.05
C ILE A 268 20.24 -6.16 -12.40
N GLU A 269 20.75 -6.99 -11.49
CA GLU A 269 20.84 -8.45 -11.62
C GLU A 269 19.49 -9.14 -11.37
N ALA A 270 18.48 -8.42 -10.90
CA ALA A 270 17.12 -8.92 -10.82
C ALA A 270 16.62 -9.31 -12.22
N ILE A 271 16.03 -10.50 -12.38
CA ILE A 271 15.55 -10.99 -13.68
C ILE A 271 14.62 -10.00 -14.40
N LEU A 272 13.85 -9.21 -13.66
CA LEU A 272 12.98 -8.16 -14.18
C LEU A 272 13.74 -7.10 -14.97
N PHE A 273 15.00 -6.81 -14.63
CA PHE A 273 15.84 -5.84 -15.31
C PHE A 273 16.91 -6.50 -16.18
N GLN A 274 17.48 -7.63 -15.74
CA GLN A 274 18.47 -8.39 -16.51
C GLN A 274 17.88 -8.91 -17.83
N ASP A 275 16.69 -9.52 -17.78
CA ASP A 275 15.98 -10.12 -18.91
C ASP A 275 14.55 -9.53 -19.04
N LEU A 276 14.51 -8.20 -19.17
CA LEU A 276 13.29 -7.38 -19.04
C LEU A 276 12.18 -7.77 -20.02
N GLU A 277 12.48 -7.85 -21.32
CA GLU A 277 11.46 -8.14 -22.33
C GLU A 277 10.86 -9.53 -22.17
N ASN A 278 11.70 -10.53 -21.90
CA ASN A 278 11.26 -11.90 -21.71
C ASN A 278 10.48 -12.05 -20.40
N THR A 279 10.97 -11.45 -19.31
CA THR A 279 10.24 -11.42 -18.04
C THR A 279 8.87 -10.77 -18.22
N TRP A 280 8.81 -9.62 -18.91
CA TRP A 280 7.54 -8.93 -19.17
C TRP A 280 6.56 -9.76 -20.01
N LYS A 281 7.02 -10.53 -21.01
CA LYS A 281 6.15 -11.45 -21.77
C LYS A 281 5.38 -12.43 -20.86
N HIS A 282 5.98 -12.87 -19.76
CA HIS A 282 5.33 -13.73 -18.77
C HIS A 282 4.41 -12.98 -17.79
N LEU A 283 4.64 -11.68 -17.57
CA LEU A 283 3.88 -10.85 -16.63
C LEU A 283 2.68 -10.15 -17.28
N LYS A 284 2.80 -9.75 -18.54
CA LYS A 284 1.79 -8.91 -19.22
C LYS A 284 0.41 -9.54 -19.30
N GLY A 285 0.34 -10.86 -19.36
CA GLY A 285 -0.92 -11.59 -19.29
C GLY A 285 -1.69 -11.26 -18.01
N VAL A 286 -1.04 -11.19 -16.85
CA VAL A 286 -1.66 -10.83 -15.58
C VAL A 286 -2.02 -9.34 -15.54
N TYR A 287 -1.15 -8.48 -16.08
CA TYR A 287 -1.35 -7.02 -16.13
C TYR A 287 -2.59 -6.64 -16.94
N PHE A 288 -2.73 -7.16 -18.17
CA PHE A 288 -3.84 -6.85 -19.07
C PHE A 288 -5.09 -7.72 -18.87
N SER A 289 -5.11 -8.60 -17.87
CA SER A 289 -6.30 -9.38 -17.50
C SER A 289 -6.75 -9.04 -16.07
N SER A 290 -6.51 -9.94 -15.11
CA SER A 290 -6.98 -9.83 -13.73
C SER A 290 -6.61 -8.52 -13.02
N PHE A 291 -5.46 -7.91 -13.33
CA PHE A 291 -5.08 -6.63 -12.76
C PHE A 291 -5.91 -5.47 -13.35
N SER A 292 -6.10 -5.45 -14.68
CA SER A 292 -6.87 -4.41 -15.37
C SER A 292 -8.29 -4.25 -14.83
N GLU A 293 -8.93 -5.33 -14.37
CA GLU A 293 -10.26 -5.30 -13.73
C GLU A 293 -10.34 -4.50 -12.42
N MET A 294 -9.19 -4.21 -11.81
CA MET A 294 -9.05 -3.41 -10.59
C MET A 294 -8.75 -1.94 -10.87
N VAL A 295 -8.40 -1.59 -12.10
CA VAL A 295 -8.07 -0.23 -12.51
C VAL A 295 -9.35 0.46 -12.94
N TYR A 296 -9.65 1.60 -12.32
CA TYR A 296 -10.81 2.43 -12.66
C TYR A 296 -10.41 3.72 -13.39
N GLY A 297 -9.12 4.03 -13.46
CA GLY A 297 -8.59 5.07 -14.34
C GLY A 297 -8.12 4.52 -15.69
N THR A 298 -7.24 5.27 -16.33
CA THR A 298 -6.61 4.83 -17.58
C THR A 298 -5.52 3.82 -17.27
N LEU A 299 -5.60 2.63 -17.87
CA LEU A 299 -4.55 1.62 -17.79
C LEU A 299 -3.43 1.99 -18.76
N ALA A 300 -2.20 2.11 -18.26
CA ALA A 300 -1.02 2.36 -19.09
C ALA A 300 -0.80 1.25 -20.11
N SER A 301 -0.35 1.62 -21.32
CA SER A 301 -0.13 0.68 -22.42
C SER A 301 1.10 -0.21 -22.17
N GLU A 302 1.25 -1.28 -22.95
CA GLU A 302 2.44 -2.15 -22.88
C GLU A 302 3.72 -1.34 -23.15
N GLU A 303 3.65 -0.41 -24.10
CA GLU A 303 4.75 0.48 -24.46
C GLU A 303 5.14 1.40 -23.30
N ASP A 304 4.17 2.08 -22.67
CA ASP A 304 4.44 3.02 -21.56
C ASP A 304 5.06 2.30 -20.35
N ILE A 305 4.56 1.09 -20.05
CA ILE A 305 5.10 0.26 -18.97
C ILE A 305 6.53 -0.19 -19.29
N LEU A 306 6.79 -0.66 -20.52
CA LEU A 306 8.14 -1.07 -20.93
C LEU A 306 9.10 0.12 -20.88
N GLN A 307 8.71 1.29 -21.42
CA GLN A 307 9.51 2.52 -21.34
C GLN A 307 9.85 2.88 -19.89
N THR A 308 8.89 2.77 -18.99
CA THR A 308 9.10 2.97 -17.54
C THR A 308 10.13 2.00 -16.98
N LEU A 309 9.99 0.71 -17.27
CA LEU A 309 10.90 -0.33 -16.77
C LEU A 309 12.31 -0.17 -17.37
N TYR A 310 12.44 0.26 -18.63
CA TYR A 310 13.73 0.61 -19.22
C TYR A 310 14.35 1.84 -18.56
N ARG A 311 13.57 2.90 -18.28
CA ARG A 311 14.06 4.07 -17.54
C ARG A 311 14.61 3.67 -16.16
N ILE A 312 13.89 2.80 -15.45
CA ILE A 312 14.34 2.24 -14.17
C ILE A 312 15.62 1.43 -14.35
N LYS A 313 15.67 0.53 -15.34
CA LYS A 313 16.84 -0.28 -15.67
C LYS A 313 18.08 0.59 -15.92
N GLU A 314 17.97 1.62 -16.77
CA GLU A 314 19.11 2.50 -17.07
C GLU A 314 19.55 3.30 -15.85
N ARG A 315 18.62 3.82 -15.04
CA ARG A 315 18.98 4.51 -13.79
C ARG A 315 19.69 3.56 -12.83
N LEU A 316 19.22 2.32 -12.66
CA LEU A 316 19.84 1.34 -11.78
C LEU A 316 21.30 1.06 -12.17
N LYS A 317 21.65 1.01 -13.47
CA LYS A 317 23.05 0.80 -13.92
C LYS A 317 24.03 1.85 -13.42
N THR A 318 23.55 3.04 -13.08
CA THR A 318 24.38 4.16 -12.64
C THR A 318 24.63 4.19 -11.13
N ILE A 319 23.97 3.31 -10.38
CA ILE A 319 24.07 3.24 -8.92
C ILE A 319 25.30 2.42 -8.52
N ASP A 320 26.05 2.88 -7.53
CA ASP A 320 27.10 2.08 -6.89
C ASP A 320 26.49 1.29 -5.72
N TRP A 321 26.05 0.06 -5.97
CA TRP A 321 25.39 -0.74 -4.95
C TRP A 321 26.39 -1.41 -4.00
N THR A 322 26.45 -0.93 -2.75
CA THR A 322 27.47 -1.33 -1.77
C THR A 322 26.96 -2.14 -0.58
N ILE A 323 25.68 -2.54 -0.59
CA ILE A 323 25.05 -3.25 0.54
C ILE A 323 25.59 -4.66 0.66
N LYS A 324 26.07 -5.00 1.87
CA LYS A 324 26.54 -6.36 2.21
C LYS A 324 25.84 -6.82 3.49
N PRO A 325 24.82 -7.69 3.38
CA PRO A 325 24.19 -8.29 4.55
C PRO A 325 25.25 -9.08 5.33
N THR A 326 25.41 -8.77 6.61
CA THR A 326 26.23 -9.61 7.48
C THR A 326 25.40 -10.83 7.87
N ASN A 327 25.82 -12.02 7.44
CA ASN A 327 25.27 -13.26 7.98
C ASN A 327 25.59 -13.30 9.48
N LYS A 328 24.59 -13.04 10.33
CA LYS A 328 24.70 -13.41 11.74
C LYS A 328 24.50 -14.92 11.80
N SER A 329 25.63 -15.64 11.81
CA SER A 329 25.72 -17.08 12.09
C SER A 329 25.02 -17.47 13.39
#